data_AF-A0A1M6AJ46-F1
#
_entry.id   AF-A0A1M6AJ46-F1
#
_cell.length_a   1.000
_cell.length_b   1.000
_cell.length_c   1.000
_cell.angle_alpha   90.00
_cell.angle_beta   90.00
_cell.angle_gamma   90.00
#
_symmetry.space_group_name_H-M   'P 1'
#
loop_
_entity.id
_entity.type
_entity.pdbx_description
1 polymer ?
#
loop_
_entity_poly.entity_id
_entity_poly.type
_entity_poly.pdbx_seq_one_letter_code
_entity_poly.pdbx_strand_id
1 'polypeptide(L)'
;MSERDEAGAVRSWYTRFADHYEAGGADSYARIARAVAGDEELVGLVLTLPGGNKRQPNLLLGAVRFLGGPVREWAAFRAWTVEHWAAVRAVVLERMTQTNEVRRCAALMPVLATLEGPLGLVEVGSSAGLCLYPDRYAYSYDGGAPVGDSPLVLECATSGGVPLPGRVVEVAWRAGVDLNPLDAADEGDVRWLEALVWPGAHERERRERLRAAASLVAAQGPAPVVAGDLVETVAELVGRVPSGVTPVVFGGAVLTYLPLAERERFARVVRGLPGHWVSLEGWRVLPWLEGARPAEPTHLTVAVDERVVGWAGEHGQSLVWA
;
A
#
# COMPACT_ATOMS: atom_id res chain seq x y z
N MET A 1 -23.89 19.48 -6.93
CA MET A 1 -24.00 19.13 -5.49
C MET A 1 -23.91 20.44 -4.73
N SER A 2 -24.77 20.71 -3.73
CA SER A 2 -24.67 21.97 -2.98
C SER A 2 -23.46 21.94 -2.04
N GLU A 3 -22.96 23.10 -1.63
CA GLU A 3 -21.84 23.20 -0.67
C GLU A 3 -22.15 22.50 0.67
N ARG A 4 -23.41 22.53 1.11
CA ARG A 4 -23.88 21.77 2.29
C ARG A 4 -23.79 20.26 2.09
N ASP A 5 -24.08 19.78 0.88
CA ASP A 5 -23.96 18.36 0.55
C ASP A 5 -22.49 17.92 0.53
N GLU A 6 -21.58 18.77 0.03
CA GLU A 6 -20.14 18.51 0.05
C GLU A 6 -19.58 18.46 1.47
N ALA A 7 -19.97 19.41 2.33
CA ALA A 7 -19.59 19.41 3.73
C ALA A 7 -20.08 18.13 4.44
N GLY A 8 -21.33 17.73 4.20
CA GLY A 8 -21.88 16.48 4.74
C GLY A 8 -21.11 15.24 4.29
N ALA A 9 -20.70 15.20 3.01
CA ALA A 9 -19.89 14.11 2.46
C ALA A 9 -18.49 14.03 3.11
N VAL A 10 -17.82 15.19 3.28
CA VAL A 10 -16.52 15.27 3.97
C VAL A 10 -16.65 14.75 5.41
N ARG A 11 -17.63 15.24 6.17
CA ARG A 11 -17.84 14.80 7.56
C ARG A 11 -18.07 13.29 7.66
N SER A 12 -18.99 12.77 6.85
CA SER A 12 -19.27 11.33 6.80
C SER A 12 -18.02 10.50 6.45
N TRP A 13 -17.18 11.02 5.54
CA TRP A 13 -15.94 10.34 5.18
C TRP A 13 -14.93 10.32 6.33
N TYR A 14 -14.71 11.46 7.00
CA TYR A 14 -13.83 11.55 8.16
C TYR A 14 -14.29 10.67 9.33
N THR A 15 -15.60 10.61 9.61
CA THR A 15 -16.16 9.70 10.62
C THR A 15 -15.88 8.24 10.28
N ARG A 16 -16.15 7.80 9.04
CA ARG A 16 -15.89 6.41 8.61
C ARG A 16 -14.41 6.05 8.68
N PHE A 17 -13.53 6.98 8.33
CA PHE A 17 -12.08 6.76 8.43
C PHE A 17 -11.63 6.65 9.89
N ALA A 18 -12.25 7.38 10.80
CA ALA A 18 -11.92 7.26 12.21
C ALA A 18 -12.18 5.86 12.77
N ASP A 19 -13.29 5.24 12.38
CA ASP A 19 -13.63 3.88 12.81
C ASP A 19 -12.60 2.86 12.27
N HIS A 20 -12.11 3.09 11.05
CA HIS A 20 -11.01 2.29 10.49
C HIS A 20 -9.68 2.49 11.21
N TYR A 21 -9.31 3.74 11.54
CA TYR A 21 -8.10 4.03 12.30
C TYR A 21 -8.12 3.41 13.70
N GLU A 22 -9.26 3.44 14.37
CA GLU A 22 -9.46 2.83 15.69
C GLU A 22 -9.30 1.31 15.62
N ALA A 23 -9.93 0.66 14.64
CA ALA A 23 -9.74 -0.77 14.39
C ALA A 23 -8.28 -1.14 14.08
N GLY A 24 -7.54 -0.23 13.45
CA GLY A 24 -6.11 -0.37 13.15
C GLY A 24 -5.15 0.01 14.29
N GLY A 25 -5.65 0.36 15.48
CA GLY A 25 -4.84 0.72 16.64
C GLY A 25 -4.18 2.11 16.56
N ALA A 26 -4.68 2.99 15.70
CA ALA A 26 -4.24 4.37 15.54
C ALA A 26 -5.20 5.36 16.23
N ASP A 27 -5.41 5.21 17.53
CA ASP A 27 -6.42 5.94 18.33
C ASP A 27 -6.32 7.46 18.20
N SER A 28 -5.09 8.00 18.10
CA SER A 28 -4.87 9.43 17.90
C SER A 28 -5.42 9.92 16.56
N TYR A 29 -5.22 9.17 15.48
CA TYR A 29 -5.77 9.47 14.16
C TYR A 29 -7.30 9.34 14.17
N ALA A 30 -7.85 8.31 14.82
CA ALA A 30 -9.30 8.17 14.98
C ALA A 30 -9.92 9.37 15.71
N ARG A 31 -9.33 9.78 16.84
CA ARG A 31 -9.78 10.94 17.62
C ARG A 31 -9.75 12.22 16.79
N ILE A 32 -8.62 12.49 16.11
CA ILE A 32 -8.48 13.68 15.27
C ILE A 32 -9.47 13.66 14.11
N ALA A 33 -9.62 12.54 13.40
CA ALA A 33 -10.54 12.45 12.26
C ALA A 33 -12.00 12.70 12.69
N ARG A 34 -12.46 12.14 13.82
CA ARG A 34 -13.79 12.45 14.38
C ARG A 34 -13.93 13.92 14.75
N ALA A 35 -12.90 14.51 15.34
CA ALA A 35 -12.92 15.92 15.74
C ALA A 35 -12.94 16.87 14.53
N VAL A 36 -12.20 16.58 13.47
CA VAL A 36 -12.27 17.32 12.19
C VAL A 36 -13.68 17.25 11.62
N ALA A 37 -14.34 16.08 11.64
CA ALA A 37 -15.71 15.94 11.16
C ALA A 37 -16.73 16.80 11.95
N GLY A 38 -16.39 17.25 13.16
CA GLY A 38 -17.20 18.15 13.98
C GLY A 38 -16.80 19.63 13.90
N ASP A 39 -15.68 19.97 13.26
CA ASP A 39 -15.11 21.33 13.26
C ASP A 39 -15.43 22.08 11.96
N GLU A 40 -16.27 23.12 12.04
CA GLU A 40 -16.70 23.91 10.86
C GLU A 40 -15.53 24.55 10.10
N GLU A 41 -14.53 25.06 10.82
CA GLU A 41 -13.40 25.77 10.22
C GLU A 41 -12.53 24.80 9.44
N LEU A 42 -12.12 23.68 10.04
CA LEU A 42 -11.32 22.67 9.36
C LEU A 42 -12.07 21.97 8.22
N VAL A 43 -13.38 21.73 8.35
CA VAL A 43 -14.19 21.25 7.21
C VAL A 43 -14.19 22.28 6.09
N GLY A 44 -14.37 23.57 6.40
CA GLY A 44 -14.27 24.66 5.43
C GLY A 44 -12.91 24.68 4.72
N LEU A 45 -11.81 24.53 5.46
CA LEU A 45 -10.47 24.44 4.89
C LEU A 45 -10.34 23.23 3.96
N VAL A 46 -10.76 22.03 4.39
CA VAL A 46 -10.73 20.82 3.55
C VAL A 46 -11.54 20.99 2.26
N LEU A 47 -12.67 21.70 2.30
CA LEU A 47 -13.48 21.97 1.11
C LEU A 47 -12.76 22.85 0.07
N THR A 48 -11.74 23.63 0.47
CA THR A 48 -10.87 24.37 -0.47
C THR A 48 -9.94 23.48 -1.30
N LEU A 49 -9.81 22.20 -0.93
CA LEU A 49 -9.07 21.20 -1.69
C LEU A 49 -9.95 20.61 -2.80
N PRO A 50 -9.34 20.16 -3.93
CA PRO A 50 -10.08 19.47 -4.98
C PRO A 50 -10.90 18.29 -4.43
N GLY A 51 -12.11 18.11 -4.95
CA GLY A 51 -12.95 16.96 -4.58
C GLY A 51 -12.27 15.61 -4.86
N GLY A 52 -12.70 14.56 -4.17
CA GLY A 52 -12.12 13.22 -4.30
C GLY A 52 -10.93 13.02 -3.37
N ASN A 53 -9.86 12.39 -3.87
CA ASN A 53 -8.72 11.92 -3.05
C ASN A 53 -8.01 13.01 -2.24
N LYS A 54 -8.02 14.27 -2.70
CA LYS A 54 -7.35 15.37 -1.99
C LYS A 54 -8.02 15.75 -0.68
N ARG A 55 -9.27 15.36 -0.44
CA ARG A 55 -9.99 15.56 0.83
C ARG A 55 -9.89 14.37 1.79
N GLN A 56 -9.02 13.40 1.51
CA GLN A 56 -8.90 12.19 2.33
C GLN A 56 -8.26 12.51 3.72
N PRO A 57 -8.79 11.94 4.82
CA PRO A 57 -8.23 12.14 6.17
C PRO A 57 -6.75 11.77 6.28
N ASN A 58 -6.35 10.64 5.68
CA ASN A 58 -4.97 10.15 5.74
C ASN A 58 -3.97 11.11 5.09
N LEU A 59 -4.39 11.75 3.98
CA LEU A 59 -3.55 12.70 3.25
C LEU A 59 -3.36 13.98 4.08
N LEU A 60 -4.42 14.49 4.72
CA LEU A 60 -4.33 15.65 5.62
C LEU A 60 -3.41 15.36 6.82
N LEU A 61 -3.63 14.23 7.51
CA LEU A 61 -2.81 13.82 8.66
C LEU A 61 -1.35 13.60 8.25
N GLY A 62 -1.11 12.96 7.11
CA GLY A 62 0.22 12.78 6.53
C GLY A 62 0.90 14.10 6.22
N ALA A 63 0.20 15.06 5.59
CA ALA A 63 0.73 16.38 5.26
C ALA A 63 1.14 17.17 6.51
N VAL A 64 0.27 17.19 7.54
CA VAL A 64 0.57 17.84 8.82
C VAL A 64 1.82 17.23 9.43
N ARG A 65 1.91 15.90 9.49
CA ARG A 65 3.06 15.22 10.08
C ARG A 65 4.35 15.36 9.26
N PHE A 66 4.26 15.38 7.94
CA PHE A 66 5.40 15.62 7.05
C PHE A 66 6.05 16.99 7.30
N LEU A 67 5.23 17.99 7.61
CA LEU A 67 5.66 19.33 8.00
C LEU A 67 6.09 19.45 9.48
N GLY A 68 6.13 18.34 10.22
CA GLY A 68 6.50 18.31 11.65
C GLY A 68 5.37 18.70 12.60
N GLY A 69 4.14 18.81 12.11
CA GLY A 69 2.96 19.16 12.90
C GLY A 69 2.51 18.04 13.85
N PRO A 70 1.78 18.39 14.93
CA PRO A 70 1.34 17.44 15.94
C PRO A 70 0.15 16.60 15.45
N VAL A 71 0.20 15.29 15.61
CA VAL A 71 -0.87 14.36 15.23
C VAL A 71 -1.27 13.39 16.36
N ARG A 72 -0.91 13.72 17.61
CA ARG A 72 -1.28 12.93 18.79
C ARG A 72 -2.50 13.50 19.53
N GLU A 73 -2.54 14.82 19.66
CA GLU A 73 -3.58 15.53 20.43
C GLU A 73 -4.37 16.50 19.56
N TRP A 74 -5.69 16.46 19.70
CA TRP A 74 -6.62 17.25 18.88
C TRP A 74 -6.37 18.76 18.97
N ALA A 75 -6.27 19.31 20.18
CA ALA A 75 -6.14 20.77 20.36
C ALA A 75 -4.88 21.31 19.68
N ALA A 76 -3.76 20.60 19.81
CA ALA A 76 -2.49 20.93 19.16
C ALA A 76 -2.59 20.77 17.64
N PHE A 77 -3.16 19.66 17.16
CA PHE A 77 -3.39 19.42 15.73
C PHE A 77 -4.21 20.54 15.10
N ARG A 78 -5.34 20.90 15.72
CA ARG A 78 -6.27 21.91 15.22
C ARG A 78 -5.58 23.26 15.09
N ALA A 79 -4.99 23.75 16.20
CA ALA A 79 -4.35 25.05 16.23
C ALA A 79 -3.24 25.16 15.18
N TRP A 80 -2.35 24.15 15.14
CA TRP A 80 -1.24 24.13 14.21
C TRP A 80 -1.70 24.03 12.74
N THR A 81 -2.69 23.18 12.45
CA THR A 81 -3.19 22.97 11.07
C THR A 81 -3.84 24.22 10.50
N VAL A 82 -4.63 24.94 11.30
CA VAL A 82 -5.26 26.20 10.89
C VAL A 82 -4.19 27.27 10.64
N GLU A 83 -3.24 27.42 11.55
CA GLU A 83 -2.13 28.38 11.43
C GLU A 83 -1.27 28.11 10.18
N HIS A 84 -1.01 26.84 9.87
CA HIS A 84 -0.11 26.43 8.79
C HIS A 84 -0.85 25.94 7.53
N TRP A 85 -2.14 26.28 7.38
CA TRP A 85 -2.99 25.71 6.33
C TRP A 85 -2.42 25.88 4.92
N ALA A 86 -1.81 27.02 4.61
CA ALA A 86 -1.23 27.26 3.29
C ALA A 86 -0.14 26.23 2.94
N ALA A 87 0.73 25.89 3.90
CA ALA A 87 1.77 24.89 3.73
C ALA A 87 1.18 23.47 3.66
N VAL A 88 0.22 23.16 4.54
CA VAL A 88 -0.51 21.87 4.53
C VAL A 88 -1.18 21.64 3.17
N ARG A 89 -1.90 22.64 2.66
CA ARG A 89 -2.55 22.61 1.35
C ARG A 89 -1.54 22.37 0.22
N ALA A 90 -0.38 23.02 0.25
CA ALA A 90 0.65 22.81 -0.77
C ALA A 90 1.10 21.34 -0.82
N VAL A 91 1.39 20.73 0.34
CA VAL A 91 1.76 19.31 0.44
C VAL A 91 0.63 18.41 -0.04
N VAL A 92 -0.61 18.66 0.36
CA VAL A 92 -1.78 17.88 -0.07
C VAL A 92 -1.94 17.93 -1.60
N LEU A 93 -1.73 19.08 -2.24
CA LEU A 93 -1.88 19.22 -3.69
C LEU A 93 -0.78 18.47 -4.44
N GLU A 94 0.46 18.48 -3.93
CA GLU A 94 1.60 17.77 -4.51
C GLU A 94 1.53 16.26 -4.30
N ARG A 95 1.14 15.80 -3.11
CA ARG A 95 1.30 14.40 -2.69
C ARG A 95 0.03 13.57 -2.78
N MET A 96 0.18 12.24 -2.77
CA MET A 96 -0.92 11.29 -2.68
C MET A 96 -0.74 10.36 -1.49
N THR A 97 -1.84 9.83 -0.95
CA THR A 97 -1.78 8.75 0.02
C THR A 97 -1.22 7.51 -0.67
N GLN A 98 0.00 7.12 -0.29
CA GLN A 98 0.70 5.99 -0.87
C GLN A 98 1.32 5.16 0.25
N THR A 99 0.98 3.87 0.33
CA THR A 99 1.55 2.96 1.34
C THR A 99 2.53 2.02 0.66
N ASN A 100 3.80 2.05 1.06
CA ASN A 100 4.80 1.10 0.58
C ASN A 100 5.17 0.10 1.69
N GLU A 101 4.21 -0.76 2.08
CA GLU A 101 4.38 -1.71 3.18
C GLU A 101 5.18 -2.96 2.73
N VAL A 102 6.50 -2.86 2.86
CA VAL A 102 7.48 -3.85 2.36
C VAL A 102 7.28 -5.23 2.96
N ARG A 103 6.79 -5.33 4.19
CA ARG A 103 6.56 -6.62 4.86
C ARG A 103 5.51 -7.49 4.14
N ARG A 104 4.66 -6.91 3.28
CA ARG A 104 3.77 -7.69 2.39
C ARG A 104 4.54 -8.64 1.46
N CYS A 105 5.82 -8.36 1.18
CA CYS A 105 6.66 -9.31 0.44
C CYS A 105 6.78 -10.66 1.15
N ALA A 106 6.65 -10.73 2.49
CA ALA A 106 6.70 -11.99 3.23
C ALA A 106 5.48 -12.88 2.97
N ALA A 107 4.31 -12.27 2.71
CA ALA A 107 3.12 -12.99 2.27
C ALA A 107 3.15 -13.33 0.77
N LEU A 108 3.81 -12.50 -0.04
CA LEU A 108 3.95 -12.70 -1.48
C LEU A 108 4.99 -13.79 -1.83
N MET A 109 6.08 -13.89 -1.06
CA MET A 109 7.20 -14.79 -1.36
C MET A 109 6.81 -16.27 -1.48
N PRO A 110 5.98 -16.87 -0.58
CA PRO A 110 5.54 -18.26 -0.74
C PRO A 110 4.73 -18.48 -2.01
N VAL A 111 3.96 -17.48 -2.45
CA VAL A 111 3.21 -17.52 -3.71
C VAL A 111 4.15 -17.43 -4.92
N LEU A 112 5.07 -16.45 -4.94
CA LEU A 112 6.01 -16.31 -6.05
C LEU A 112 6.88 -17.56 -6.23
N ALA A 113 7.22 -18.23 -5.13
CA ALA A 113 8.04 -19.44 -5.16
C ALA A 113 7.33 -20.68 -5.73
N THR A 114 6.00 -20.66 -5.90
CA THR A 114 5.29 -21.74 -6.62
C THR A 114 5.27 -21.54 -8.12
N LEU A 115 5.65 -20.35 -8.61
CA LEU A 115 5.65 -20.02 -10.04
C LEU A 115 6.97 -20.43 -10.70
N GLU A 116 6.91 -20.76 -11.99
CA GLU A 116 8.10 -21.11 -12.77
C GLU A 116 8.95 -19.86 -13.06
N GLY A 117 10.20 -19.88 -12.60
CA GLY A 117 11.16 -18.78 -12.77
C GLY A 117 12.08 -18.92 -14.00
N PRO A 118 12.87 -17.88 -14.32
CA PRO A 118 12.98 -16.62 -13.58
C PRO A 118 11.77 -15.70 -13.76
N LEU A 119 11.49 -14.85 -12.77
CA LEU A 119 10.31 -13.99 -12.74
C LEU A 119 10.58 -12.57 -13.25
N GLY A 120 9.58 -11.99 -13.92
CA GLY A 120 9.51 -10.61 -14.38
C GLY A 120 8.39 -9.88 -13.65
N LEU A 121 8.72 -9.06 -12.65
CA LEU A 121 7.74 -8.49 -11.73
C LEU A 121 7.20 -7.15 -12.25
N VAL A 122 5.88 -7.04 -12.39
CA VAL A 122 5.15 -5.80 -12.69
C VAL A 122 4.29 -5.43 -11.49
N GLU A 123 4.69 -4.43 -10.71
CA GLU A 123 3.88 -3.94 -9.60
C GLU A 123 2.91 -2.85 -10.08
N VAL A 124 1.64 -2.93 -9.71
CA VAL A 124 0.65 -1.86 -9.89
C VAL A 124 0.43 -1.12 -8.56
N GLY A 125 0.44 0.22 -8.60
CA GLY A 125 0.41 1.04 -7.38
C GLY A 125 1.72 0.97 -6.59
N SER A 126 2.85 1.00 -7.29
CA SER A 126 4.15 0.65 -6.71
C SER A 126 4.70 1.65 -5.71
N SER A 127 4.16 2.87 -5.65
CA SER A 127 4.72 3.96 -4.83
C SER A 127 6.21 4.20 -5.15
N ALA A 128 7.13 3.90 -4.22
CA ALA A 128 8.59 3.96 -4.42
C ALA A 128 9.20 2.64 -4.92
N GLY A 129 8.37 1.65 -5.30
CA GLY A 129 8.80 0.38 -5.85
C GLY A 129 9.44 -0.58 -4.85
N LEU A 130 9.30 -0.34 -3.54
CA LEU A 130 9.99 -1.18 -2.53
C LEU A 130 9.55 -2.65 -2.55
N CYS A 131 8.34 -2.95 -3.01
CA CYS A 131 7.85 -4.33 -3.10
C CYS A 131 8.29 -5.06 -4.41
N LEU A 132 8.96 -4.37 -5.34
CA LEU A 132 9.58 -4.98 -6.52
C LEU A 132 10.87 -5.75 -6.21
N TYR A 133 11.29 -5.80 -4.94
CA TYR A 133 12.56 -6.40 -4.51
C TYR A 133 12.44 -7.62 -3.60
N PRO A 134 11.48 -8.56 -3.84
CA PRO A 134 11.34 -9.71 -2.97
C PRO A 134 12.58 -10.63 -2.98
N ASP A 135 13.38 -10.61 -4.05
CA ASP A 135 14.65 -11.33 -4.15
C ASP A 135 15.80 -10.71 -3.34
N ARG A 136 15.63 -9.49 -2.80
CA ARG A 136 16.68 -8.73 -2.07
C ARG A 136 16.42 -8.57 -0.58
N TYR A 137 15.32 -9.14 -0.09
CA TYR A 137 15.01 -9.22 1.33
C TYR A 137 15.24 -10.63 1.86
N ALA A 138 15.33 -10.75 3.18
CA ALA A 138 15.34 -12.03 3.87
C ALA A 138 13.99 -12.25 4.55
N TYR A 139 13.60 -13.51 4.76
CA TYR A 139 12.28 -13.87 5.27
C TYR A 139 12.39 -14.88 6.39
N SER A 140 11.80 -14.58 7.55
CA SER A 140 11.68 -15.54 8.65
C SER A 140 10.21 -15.89 8.86
N TYR A 141 9.91 -17.18 8.80
CA TYR A 141 8.58 -17.71 9.05
C TYR A 141 8.56 -18.43 10.39
N ASP A 142 7.61 -18.06 11.26
CA ASP A 142 7.41 -18.70 12.57
C ASP A 142 8.66 -18.75 13.47
N GLY A 143 9.51 -17.72 13.37
CA GLY A 143 10.78 -17.64 14.10
C GLY A 143 11.87 -18.59 13.59
N GLY A 144 11.68 -19.21 12.43
CA GLY A 144 12.65 -20.06 11.77
C GLY A 144 13.85 -19.29 11.19
N ALA A 145 14.87 -20.05 10.77
CA ALA A 145 16.04 -19.48 10.11
C ALA A 145 15.64 -18.69 8.85
N PRO A 146 16.19 -17.49 8.61
CA PRO A 146 15.82 -16.69 7.46
C PRO A 146 16.15 -17.35 6.12
N VAL A 147 15.25 -17.16 5.14
CA VAL A 147 15.47 -17.48 3.72
C VAL A 147 15.90 -16.21 3.00
N GLY A 148 17.04 -16.25 2.31
CA GLY A 148 17.65 -15.08 1.66
C GLY A 148 18.82 -14.49 2.46
N ASP A 149 19.65 -13.70 1.79
CA ASP A 149 20.84 -13.06 2.36
C ASP A 149 20.67 -11.53 2.33
N SER A 150 20.05 -11.01 3.40
CA SER A 150 19.75 -9.58 3.53
C SER A 150 19.70 -9.20 5.01
N PRO A 151 20.22 -8.01 5.39
CA PRO A 151 20.08 -7.51 6.76
C PRO A 151 18.62 -7.15 7.10
N LEU A 152 17.77 -6.95 6.09
CA LEU A 152 16.34 -6.71 6.29
C LEU A 152 15.59 -8.03 6.28
N VAL A 153 15.31 -8.56 7.47
CA VAL A 153 14.48 -9.75 7.67
C VAL A 153 13.02 -9.34 7.83
N LEU A 154 12.16 -9.87 6.97
CA LEU A 154 10.72 -9.69 7.00
C LEU A 154 10.09 -10.91 7.66
N GLU A 155 9.59 -10.72 8.88
CA GLU A 155 8.98 -11.80 9.66
C GLU A 155 7.51 -12.02 9.28
N CYS A 156 7.05 -13.26 9.22
CA CYS A 156 5.64 -13.58 8.97
C CYS A 156 5.23 -14.83 9.76
N ALA A 157 4.16 -14.72 10.55
CA ALA A 157 3.53 -15.88 11.16
C ALA A 157 2.75 -16.67 10.11
N THR A 158 2.82 -17.99 10.12
CA THR A 158 2.10 -18.82 9.16
C THR A 158 1.14 -19.79 9.81
N SER A 159 0.07 -20.12 9.10
CA SER A 159 -0.83 -21.19 9.50
C SER A 159 -1.46 -21.87 8.27
N GLY A 160 -1.90 -23.11 8.45
CA GLY A 160 -2.28 -23.98 7.34
C GLY A 160 -1.05 -24.55 6.62
N GLY A 161 -1.24 -25.01 5.38
CA GLY A 161 -0.20 -25.63 4.56
C GLY A 161 0.56 -24.65 3.68
N VAL A 162 1.07 -23.54 4.23
CA VAL A 162 1.81 -22.53 3.43
C VAL A 162 3.01 -23.20 2.75
N PRO A 163 3.19 -23.06 1.43
CA PRO A 163 4.32 -23.63 0.69
C PRO A 163 5.59 -22.80 0.92
N LEU A 164 6.18 -22.93 2.11
CA LEU A 164 7.38 -22.16 2.48
C LEU A 164 8.56 -22.48 1.54
N PRO A 165 9.23 -21.47 0.97
CA PRO A 165 10.31 -21.70 0.04
C PRO A 165 11.64 -22.00 0.75
N GLY A 166 12.47 -22.83 0.12
CA GLY A 166 13.85 -23.07 0.60
C GLY A 166 14.86 -22.00 0.17
N ARG A 167 14.50 -21.12 -0.77
CA ARG A 167 15.32 -20.00 -1.27
C ARG A 167 14.42 -18.87 -1.76
N VAL A 168 14.94 -17.64 -1.80
CA VAL A 168 14.23 -16.53 -2.46
C VAL A 168 14.11 -16.80 -3.97
N VAL A 169 13.08 -16.23 -4.59
CA VAL A 169 12.86 -16.33 -6.04
C VAL A 169 13.94 -15.60 -6.83
N GLU A 170 14.19 -16.05 -8.06
CA GLU A 170 15.03 -15.33 -9.01
C GLU A 170 14.19 -14.30 -9.78
N VAL A 171 14.55 -13.02 -9.67
CA VAL A 171 13.87 -11.92 -10.38
C VAL A 171 14.82 -11.35 -11.43
N ALA A 172 14.58 -11.71 -12.70
CA ALA A 172 15.40 -11.30 -13.84
C ALA A 172 14.98 -9.94 -14.41
N TRP A 173 13.76 -9.48 -14.13
CA TRP A 173 13.24 -8.20 -14.60
C TRP A 173 12.22 -7.63 -13.62
N ARG A 174 12.14 -6.30 -13.49
CA ARG A 174 11.15 -5.62 -12.64
C ARG A 174 10.82 -4.22 -13.15
N ALA A 175 9.56 -3.82 -13.05
CA ALA A 175 9.09 -2.45 -13.26
C ALA A 175 7.78 -2.19 -12.53
N GLY A 176 7.47 -0.91 -12.27
CA GLY A 176 6.24 -0.50 -11.60
C GLY A 176 5.43 0.51 -12.40
N VAL A 177 4.18 0.70 -11.98
CA VAL A 177 3.35 1.85 -12.36
C VAL A 177 2.68 2.43 -11.12
N ASP A 178 2.69 3.76 -11.01
CA ASP A 178 1.96 4.49 -9.98
C ASP A 178 1.46 5.84 -10.54
N LEU A 179 0.39 6.40 -9.99
CA LEU A 179 -0.10 7.73 -10.40
C LEU A 179 0.86 8.85 -10.00
N ASN A 180 1.61 8.66 -8.92
CA ASN A 180 2.59 9.61 -8.40
C ASN A 180 3.85 8.86 -7.92
N PRO A 181 4.67 8.30 -8.83
CA PRO A 181 5.85 7.54 -8.46
C PRO A 181 6.76 8.33 -7.52
N LEU A 182 7.30 7.64 -6.52
CA LEU A 182 8.23 8.20 -5.55
C LEU A 182 9.63 7.61 -5.79
N ASP A 183 10.66 8.36 -5.45
CA ASP A 183 12.06 7.91 -5.54
C ASP A 183 12.56 7.43 -4.18
N ALA A 184 12.91 6.14 -4.08
CA ALA A 184 13.49 5.56 -2.88
C ALA A 184 14.87 6.16 -2.51
N ALA A 185 15.55 6.83 -3.45
CA ALA A 185 16.79 7.55 -3.23
C ALA A 185 16.59 9.02 -2.82
N ASP A 186 15.37 9.56 -2.91
CA ASP A 186 15.06 10.93 -2.46
C ASP A 186 14.61 10.95 -1.00
N GLU A 187 15.36 11.67 -0.16
CA GLU A 187 15.05 11.80 1.27
C GLU A 187 13.69 12.47 1.54
N GLY A 188 13.22 13.35 0.64
CA GLY A 188 11.90 13.95 0.76
C GLY A 188 10.78 12.93 0.58
N ASP A 189 10.91 12.06 -0.41
CA ASP A 189 9.98 10.98 -0.69
C ASP A 189 9.98 9.90 0.40
N VAL A 190 11.16 9.53 0.92
CA VAL A 190 11.24 8.62 2.08
C VAL A 190 10.55 9.24 3.30
N ARG A 191 10.79 10.53 3.59
CA ARG A 191 10.08 11.22 4.69
C ARG A 191 8.58 11.28 4.47
N TRP A 192 8.12 11.44 3.23
CA TRP A 192 6.69 11.40 2.89
C TRP A 192 6.09 10.04 3.24
N LEU A 193 6.74 8.95 2.83
CA LEU A 193 6.33 7.60 3.17
C LEU A 193 6.31 7.35 4.68
N GLU A 194 7.32 7.83 5.41
CA GLU A 194 7.36 7.75 6.89
C GLU A 194 6.22 8.53 7.55
N ALA A 195 5.79 9.66 6.96
CA ALA A 195 4.67 10.45 7.47
C ALA A 195 3.34 9.70 7.37
N LEU A 196 3.21 8.78 6.41
CA LEU A 196 2.04 7.94 6.20
C LEU A 196 2.00 6.68 7.09
N VAL A 197 3.07 6.36 7.83
CA VAL A 197 3.10 5.24 8.81
C VAL A 197 2.42 5.63 10.11
N TRP A 198 1.16 5.22 10.32
CA TRP A 198 0.34 5.72 11.44
C TRP A 198 1.00 5.62 12.82
N PRO A 199 0.78 6.59 13.72
CA PRO A 199 1.18 6.47 15.12
C PRO A 199 0.49 5.28 15.78
N GLY A 200 1.25 4.54 16.60
CA GLY A 200 0.76 3.35 17.29
C GLY A 200 1.90 2.50 17.83
N ALA A 201 1.58 1.34 18.40
CA ALA A 201 2.56 0.45 19.03
C ALA A 201 3.69 0.00 18.06
N HIS A 202 3.38 -0.09 16.76
CA HIS A 202 4.31 -0.55 15.72
C HIS A 202 4.89 0.60 14.86
N GLU A 203 4.69 1.88 15.24
CA GLU A 203 5.16 3.03 14.45
C GLU A 203 6.67 2.97 14.17
N ARG A 204 7.46 2.70 15.23
CA ARG A 204 8.93 2.68 15.17
C ARG A 204 9.44 1.59 14.23
N GLU A 205 9.04 0.34 14.45
CA GLU A 205 9.51 -0.79 13.61
C GLU A 205 9.14 -0.59 12.13
N ARG A 206 7.98 0.01 11.85
CA ARG A 206 7.47 0.17 10.49
C ARG A 206 8.27 1.23 9.74
N ARG A 207 8.63 2.32 10.43
CA ARG A 207 9.51 3.36 9.89
C ARG A 207 10.93 2.86 9.67
N GLU A 208 11.49 2.13 10.63
CA GLU A 208 12.82 1.54 10.51
C GLU A 208 12.90 0.56 9.34
N ARG A 209 11.89 -0.33 9.20
CA ARG A 209 11.76 -1.25 8.06
C ARG A 209 11.61 -0.52 6.73
N LEU A 210 10.76 0.50 6.65
CA LEU A 210 10.59 1.32 5.45
C LEU A 210 11.91 1.97 5.05
N ARG A 211 12.63 2.61 5.98
CA ARG A 211 13.92 3.25 5.69
C ARG A 211 14.98 2.24 5.28
N ALA A 212 15.06 1.09 5.95
CA ALA A 212 15.99 0.02 5.59
C ALA A 212 15.75 -0.49 4.17
N ALA A 213 14.48 -0.68 3.79
CA ALA A 213 14.12 -1.09 2.44
C ALA A 213 14.44 0.00 1.40
N ALA A 214 14.13 1.27 1.68
CA ALA A 214 14.45 2.37 0.80
C ALA A 214 15.97 2.48 0.56
N SER A 215 16.77 2.38 1.62
CA SER A 215 18.24 2.36 1.52
C SER A 215 18.77 1.17 0.70
N LEU A 216 18.21 -0.03 0.88
CA LEU A 216 18.58 -1.20 0.07
C LEU A 216 18.23 -1.00 -1.40
N VAL A 217 17.04 -0.50 -1.71
CA VAL A 217 16.59 -0.24 -3.08
C VAL A 217 17.42 0.85 -3.75
N ALA A 218 17.67 1.96 -3.05
CA ALA A 218 18.52 3.04 -3.54
C ALA A 218 19.94 2.53 -3.88
N ALA A 219 20.52 1.67 -3.05
CA ALA A 219 21.84 1.09 -3.28
C ALA A 219 21.91 0.13 -4.48
N GLN A 220 20.79 -0.49 -4.87
CA GLN A 220 20.72 -1.40 -6.03
C GLN A 220 20.42 -0.67 -7.34
N GLY A 221 20.07 0.62 -7.29
CA GLY A 221 19.44 1.32 -8.40
C GLY A 221 17.93 1.06 -8.39
N PRO A 222 17.10 2.07 -8.06
CA PRO A 222 15.65 1.93 -8.06
C PRO A 222 15.10 1.47 -9.41
N ALA A 223 14.13 0.56 -9.37
CA ALA A 223 13.46 0.04 -10.53
C ALA A 223 12.66 1.16 -11.21
N PRO A 224 12.50 1.12 -12.54
CA PRO A 224 11.67 2.11 -13.22
C PRO A 224 10.21 1.96 -12.75
N VAL A 225 9.67 3.04 -12.19
CA VAL A 225 8.24 3.19 -11.88
C VAL A 225 7.67 4.26 -12.80
N VAL A 226 6.81 3.85 -13.72
CA VAL A 226 6.19 4.74 -14.70
C VAL A 226 5.06 5.52 -14.04
N ALA A 227 5.02 6.83 -14.26
CA ALA A 227 3.88 7.65 -13.88
C ALA A 227 2.72 7.35 -14.85
N GLY A 228 1.64 6.74 -14.35
CA GLY A 228 0.53 6.33 -15.21
C GLY A 228 -0.63 5.67 -14.48
N ASP A 229 -1.75 5.55 -15.18
CA ASP A 229 -2.89 4.77 -14.72
C ASP A 229 -2.57 3.26 -14.87
N LEU A 230 -2.85 2.49 -13.81
CA LEU A 230 -2.49 1.08 -13.77
C LEU A 230 -3.26 0.24 -14.82
N VAL A 231 -4.48 0.64 -15.19
CA VAL A 231 -5.30 -0.08 -16.17
C VAL A 231 -4.78 0.14 -17.58
N GLU A 232 -4.28 1.35 -17.85
CA GLU A 232 -3.76 1.75 -19.16
C GLU A 232 -2.31 1.29 -19.39
N THR A 233 -1.51 1.21 -18.33
CA THR A 233 -0.05 1.03 -18.42
C THR A 233 0.39 -0.44 -18.28
N VAL A 234 -0.39 -1.28 -17.58
CA VAL A 234 0.04 -2.65 -17.22
C VAL A 234 0.40 -3.51 -18.43
N ALA A 235 -0.36 -3.41 -19.53
CA ALA A 235 -0.12 -4.18 -20.74
C ALA A 235 1.23 -3.82 -21.40
N GLU A 236 1.58 -2.53 -21.40
CA GLU A 236 2.85 -2.05 -21.93
C GLU A 236 4.03 -2.59 -21.09
N LEU A 237 3.92 -2.53 -19.76
CA LEU A 237 4.97 -3.03 -18.87
C LEU A 237 5.18 -4.54 -19.02
N VAL A 238 4.10 -5.33 -19.08
CA VAL A 238 4.20 -6.77 -19.32
C VAL A 238 4.85 -7.05 -20.69
N GLY A 239 4.53 -6.26 -21.72
CA GLY A 239 5.15 -6.37 -23.04
C GLY A 239 6.66 -6.09 -23.09
N ARG A 240 7.23 -5.48 -22.03
CA ARG A 240 8.68 -5.23 -21.89
C ARG A 240 9.42 -6.35 -21.16
N VAL A 241 8.71 -7.34 -20.61
CA VAL A 241 9.33 -8.49 -19.96
C VAL A 241 10.09 -9.33 -21.02
N PRO A 242 11.37 -9.65 -20.82
CA PRO A 242 12.15 -10.41 -21.80
C PRO A 242 11.59 -11.82 -22.06
N SER A 243 11.83 -12.35 -23.27
CA SER A 243 11.53 -13.74 -23.58
C SER A 243 12.27 -14.70 -22.63
N GLY A 244 11.60 -15.74 -22.15
CA GLY A 244 12.17 -16.70 -21.21
C GLY A 244 12.09 -16.26 -19.74
N VAL A 245 11.46 -15.12 -19.46
CA VAL A 245 11.13 -14.64 -18.11
C VAL A 245 9.61 -14.68 -17.94
N THR A 246 9.12 -15.27 -16.84
CA THR A 246 7.68 -15.39 -16.55
C THR A 246 7.14 -14.07 -16.00
N PRO A 247 6.24 -13.36 -16.72
CA PRO A 247 5.65 -12.13 -16.21
C PRO A 247 4.75 -12.42 -14.99
N VAL A 248 4.85 -11.58 -13.96
CA VAL A 248 3.95 -11.61 -12.81
C VAL A 248 3.47 -10.20 -12.53
N VAL A 249 2.19 -9.95 -12.78
CA VAL A 249 1.52 -8.72 -12.36
C VAL A 249 1.09 -8.87 -10.91
N PHE A 250 1.41 -7.91 -10.06
CA PHE A 250 0.97 -7.93 -8.67
C PHE A 250 0.71 -6.53 -8.11
N GLY A 251 -0.03 -6.48 -7.00
CA GLY A 251 -0.31 -5.24 -6.28
C GLY A 251 -0.81 -5.54 -4.87
N GLY A 252 -0.62 -4.59 -3.96
CA GLY A 252 -0.99 -4.72 -2.56
C GLY A 252 -1.96 -3.63 -2.11
N ALA A 253 -3.24 -3.98 -1.97
CA ALA A 253 -4.32 -3.09 -1.53
C ALA A 253 -4.54 -1.85 -2.41
N VAL A 254 -4.10 -1.87 -3.68
CA VAL A 254 -4.22 -0.71 -4.58
C VAL A 254 -5.58 -0.68 -5.26
N LEU A 255 -6.16 -1.84 -5.59
CA LEU A 255 -7.40 -1.89 -6.36
C LEU A 255 -8.59 -1.38 -5.55
N THR A 256 -8.48 -1.31 -4.22
CA THR A 256 -9.48 -0.66 -3.35
C THR A 256 -9.76 0.79 -3.74
N TYR A 257 -8.78 1.51 -4.31
CA TYR A 257 -8.92 2.90 -4.72
C TYR A 257 -9.67 3.07 -6.05
N LEU A 258 -9.82 2.00 -6.81
CA LEU A 258 -10.58 2.02 -8.07
C LEU A 258 -12.07 1.79 -7.83
N PRO A 259 -12.96 2.43 -8.60
CA PRO A 259 -14.35 2.00 -8.71
C PRO A 259 -14.46 0.56 -9.24
N LEU A 260 -15.55 -0.13 -8.93
CA LEU A 260 -15.77 -1.53 -9.34
C LEU A 260 -15.57 -1.73 -10.86
N ALA A 261 -16.11 -0.83 -11.69
CA ALA A 261 -15.99 -0.92 -13.14
C ALA A 261 -14.52 -0.87 -13.64
N GLU A 262 -13.66 -0.07 -13.00
CA GLU A 262 -12.24 -0.01 -13.34
C GLU A 262 -11.49 -1.25 -12.82
N ARG A 263 -11.90 -1.84 -11.69
CA ARG A 263 -11.35 -3.13 -11.24
C ARG A 263 -11.69 -4.25 -12.22
N GLU A 264 -12.92 -4.29 -12.71
CA GLU A 264 -13.34 -5.26 -13.74
C GLU A 264 -12.59 -5.05 -15.05
N ARG A 265 -12.36 -3.79 -15.43
CA ARG A 265 -11.55 -3.44 -16.60
C ARG A 265 -10.10 -3.90 -16.44
N PHE A 266 -9.48 -3.61 -15.29
CA PHE A 266 -8.14 -4.09 -14.96
C PHE A 266 -8.04 -5.61 -15.06
N ALA A 267 -8.95 -6.34 -14.42
CA ALA A 267 -8.98 -7.80 -14.46
C ALA A 267 -9.12 -8.33 -15.90
N ARG A 268 -9.99 -7.72 -16.73
CA ARG A 268 -10.11 -8.08 -18.16
C ARG A 268 -8.79 -7.88 -18.93
N VAL A 269 -8.07 -6.79 -18.67
CA VAL A 269 -6.78 -6.53 -19.29
C VAL A 269 -5.77 -7.60 -18.87
N VAL A 270 -5.59 -7.80 -17.56
CA VAL A 270 -4.56 -8.71 -17.03
C VAL A 270 -4.82 -10.17 -17.42
N ARG A 271 -6.08 -10.63 -17.46
CA ARG A 271 -6.44 -11.97 -17.99
C ARG A 271 -5.98 -12.21 -19.42
N GLY A 272 -5.85 -11.15 -20.23
CA GLY A 272 -5.39 -11.24 -21.61
C GLY A 272 -3.87 -11.19 -21.78
N LEU A 273 -3.12 -10.99 -20.70
CA LEU A 273 -1.66 -10.89 -20.71
C LEU A 273 -1.01 -12.25 -20.42
N PRO A 274 0.22 -12.50 -20.90
CA PRO A 274 0.98 -13.69 -20.53
C PRO A 274 1.41 -13.66 -19.06
N GLY A 275 1.63 -14.84 -18.49
CA GLY A 275 2.15 -14.99 -17.12
C GLY A 275 1.04 -15.12 -16.08
N HIS A 276 1.27 -14.57 -14.89
CA HIS A 276 0.39 -14.72 -13.73
C HIS A 276 -0.04 -13.38 -13.15
N TRP A 277 -1.21 -13.37 -12.50
CA TRP A 277 -1.67 -12.27 -11.67
C TRP A 277 -1.75 -12.69 -10.20
N VAL A 278 -1.00 -12.01 -9.34
CA VAL A 278 -1.07 -12.18 -7.88
C VAL A 278 -1.72 -10.95 -7.24
N SER A 279 -2.87 -11.12 -6.59
CA SER A 279 -3.56 -10.03 -5.90
C SER A 279 -3.48 -10.19 -4.38
N LEU A 280 -3.19 -9.10 -3.66
CA LEU A 280 -3.31 -9.00 -2.20
C LEU A 280 -4.30 -7.87 -1.87
N GLU A 281 -5.59 -8.19 -1.87
CA GLU A 281 -6.66 -7.19 -1.81
C GLU A 281 -7.70 -7.52 -0.74
N GLY A 282 -8.37 -6.51 -0.18
CA GLY A 282 -9.48 -6.77 0.75
C GLY A 282 -10.56 -7.64 0.09
N TRP A 283 -11.19 -8.55 0.84
CA TRP A 283 -12.09 -9.58 0.26
C TRP A 283 -13.28 -9.04 -0.55
N ARG A 284 -13.69 -7.78 -0.32
CA ARG A 284 -14.76 -7.10 -1.08
C ARG A 284 -14.27 -6.39 -2.34
N VAL A 285 -12.95 -6.26 -2.52
CA VAL A 285 -12.36 -5.48 -3.62
C VAL A 285 -12.58 -6.18 -4.95
N LEU A 286 -12.36 -7.49 -4.98
CA LEU A 286 -12.53 -8.37 -6.13
C LEU A 286 -13.61 -9.43 -5.80
N PRO A 287 -14.91 -9.07 -5.85
CA PRO A 287 -15.98 -9.95 -5.36
C PRO A 287 -16.19 -11.23 -6.19
N TRP A 288 -15.52 -11.35 -7.35
CA TRP A 288 -15.61 -12.49 -8.25
C TRP A 288 -14.49 -13.53 -8.07
N LEU A 289 -13.55 -13.33 -7.13
CA LEU A 289 -12.50 -14.31 -6.87
C LEU A 289 -13.09 -15.67 -6.46
N GLU A 290 -12.49 -16.74 -6.94
CA GLU A 290 -12.90 -18.12 -6.64
C GLU A 290 -12.24 -18.60 -5.34
N GLY A 291 -13.03 -18.80 -4.29
CA GLY A 291 -12.56 -19.43 -3.05
C GLY A 291 -13.26 -18.91 -1.79
N ALA A 292 -12.73 -19.31 -0.64
CA ALA A 292 -13.29 -18.94 0.66
C ALA A 292 -12.93 -17.50 1.05
N ARG A 293 -13.80 -16.89 1.86
CA ARG A 293 -13.56 -15.58 2.47
C ARG A 293 -12.62 -15.72 3.66
N PRO A 294 -11.82 -14.69 4.00
CA PRO A 294 -11.02 -14.71 5.21
C PRO A 294 -11.92 -14.81 6.44
N ALA A 295 -11.45 -15.54 7.46
CA ALA A 295 -12.08 -15.54 8.77
C ALA A 295 -11.97 -14.15 9.44
N GLU A 296 -10.81 -13.50 9.29
CA GLU A 296 -10.56 -12.15 9.80
C GLU A 296 -10.88 -11.09 8.75
N PRO A 297 -11.85 -10.18 8.99
CA PRO A 297 -12.32 -9.23 7.97
C PRO A 297 -11.26 -8.25 7.46
N THR A 298 -10.20 -8.00 8.25
CA THR A 298 -9.07 -7.14 7.91
C THR A 298 -8.02 -7.86 7.07
N HIS A 299 -8.03 -9.18 6.97
CA HIS A 299 -7.06 -9.87 6.12
C HIS A 299 -7.26 -9.54 4.64
N LEU A 300 -6.14 -9.35 3.95
CA LEU A 300 -6.07 -9.29 2.49
C LEU A 300 -6.22 -10.71 1.95
N THR A 301 -7.07 -10.87 0.95
CA THR A 301 -7.21 -12.10 0.17
C THR A 301 -6.03 -12.20 -0.78
N VAL A 302 -5.29 -13.31 -0.69
CA VAL A 302 -4.18 -13.64 -1.58
C VAL A 302 -4.73 -14.56 -2.66
N ALA A 303 -4.64 -14.14 -3.92
CA ALA A 303 -5.12 -14.91 -5.05
C ALA A 303 -4.08 -14.99 -6.16
N VAL A 304 -4.07 -16.12 -6.87
CA VAL A 304 -3.27 -16.35 -8.08
C VAL A 304 -4.24 -16.67 -9.20
N ASP A 305 -4.19 -15.88 -10.28
CA ASP A 305 -5.06 -16.01 -11.44
C ASP A 305 -6.54 -16.16 -11.03
N GLU A 306 -6.94 -15.27 -10.11
CA GLU A 306 -8.28 -15.16 -9.53
C GLU A 306 -8.75 -16.30 -8.63
N ARG A 307 -7.87 -17.25 -8.32
CA ARG A 307 -8.12 -18.33 -7.35
C ARG A 307 -7.52 -17.95 -6.01
N VAL A 308 -8.35 -17.93 -4.96
CA VAL A 308 -7.88 -17.65 -3.60
C VAL A 308 -6.98 -18.80 -3.14
N VAL A 309 -5.75 -18.46 -2.72
CA VAL A 309 -4.77 -19.40 -2.17
C VAL A 309 -4.52 -19.20 -0.68
N GLY A 310 -4.96 -18.07 -0.14
CA GLY A 310 -4.81 -17.78 1.29
C GLY A 310 -5.22 -16.36 1.66
N TRP A 311 -4.88 -15.98 2.88
CA TRP A 311 -5.22 -14.68 3.47
C TRP A 311 -4.05 -14.14 4.28
N ALA A 312 -3.66 -12.90 4.03
CA ALA A 312 -2.54 -12.24 4.67
C ALA A 312 -3.01 -11.12 5.60
N GLY A 313 -2.31 -10.91 6.72
CA GLY A 313 -2.47 -9.69 7.50
C GLY A 313 -2.18 -8.44 6.65
N GLU A 314 -2.84 -7.31 6.92
CA GLU A 314 -2.75 -6.08 6.10
C GLU A 314 -1.33 -5.56 5.86
N HIS A 315 -0.41 -5.90 6.77
CA HIS A 315 0.99 -5.51 6.73
C HIS A 315 1.94 -6.70 6.48
N GLY A 316 1.43 -7.86 6.06
CA GLY A 316 2.24 -9.06 5.82
C GLY A 316 2.79 -9.72 7.09
N GLN A 317 2.23 -9.40 8.26
CA GLN A 317 2.62 -9.99 9.55
C GLN A 317 2.18 -11.45 9.72
N SER A 318 1.21 -11.88 8.92
CA SER A 318 0.68 -13.24 8.94
C SER A 318 0.27 -13.70 7.54
N LEU A 319 0.31 -15.00 7.30
CA LEU A 319 -0.21 -15.67 6.10
C LEU A 319 -0.89 -16.99 6.49
N VAL A 320 -2.16 -17.12 6.13
CA VAL A 320 -2.95 -18.34 6.29
C VAL A 320 -3.18 -18.96 4.91
N TRP A 321 -2.82 -20.22 4.70
CA TRP A 321 -3.09 -20.93 3.45
C TRP A 321 -4.50 -21.52 3.42
N ALA A 322 -5.16 -21.49 2.26
CA ALA A 322 -6.52 -21.99 2.04
C ALA A 322 -6.60 -23.51 1.81
#